data_AF-A0A9W4S3B8-F1
#
_entry.id   AF-A0A9W4S3B8-F1
#
_cell.length_a   1.000
_cell.length_b   1.000
_cell.length_c   1.000
_cell.angle_alpha   90.00
_cell.angle_beta   90.00
_cell.angle_gamma   90.00
#
_symmetry.space_group_name_H-M   'P 1'
#
loop_
_entity.id
_entity.type
_entity.pdbx_description
1 polymer ?
#
loop_
_entity_poly.entity_id
_entity_poly.type
_entity_poly.pdbx_seq_one_letter_code
_entity_poly.pdbx_strand_id
1 'polypeptide(L)'
;LLSPEGQPVGFLHAKTLTAFRTALSSTCLLARRGQVKTVTCFGVGLQAYWHVRLALLIRGATIKHVNIINRRFSDQARVFLKQFYHVPAHIKEREGWAETTFSILTPGYGEFARLQRDQIREADVVYCCTPSTEDLFEAEVLTSHEGRRKGRLIAAIGSYTPQMRELPVGLLQMATKHEKAHWHFHKHAPEGGVIVVDTLDGALKEAGEVIAAGLQPTQLVELGELIMLRRMREEADDAEVGSETASIAPSELDKLDFSGTPSIKSAFTSSDGDSRSSPSKESTTSSKGPHFLHRRSSSQRSTEKHKKEDALARWLRDGTVIYKSVGLGLMDLAVGMHLVELAKEKGIGTQVDGF
;
A
#
# COMPACT_ATOMS: atom_id res chain seq x y z
N LEU A 1 -0.90 -10.53 -23.44
CA LEU A 1 0.25 -9.61 -23.23
C LEU A 1 0.83 -9.30 -24.59
N LEU A 2 1.19 -8.04 -24.88
CA LEU A 2 1.73 -7.61 -26.17
C LEU A 2 3.14 -7.05 -26.01
N SER A 3 3.99 -7.22 -27.01
CA SER A 3 5.28 -6.53 -27.13
C SER A 3 5.05 -5.03 -27.38
N PRO A 4 6.09 -4.18 -27.24
CA PRO A 4 5.99 -2.77 -27.61
C PRO A 4 5.56 -2.54 -29.06
N GLU A 5 5.85 -3.47 -29.96
CA GLU A 5 5.47 -3.47 -31.39
C GLU A 5 4.04 -4.03 -31.63
N GLY A 6 3.33 -4.42 -30.56
CA GLY A 6 1.96 -4.90 -30.62
C GLY A 6 1.80 -6.40 -30.88
N GLN A 7 2.90 -7.16 -30.97
CA GLN A 7 2.85 -8.61 -31.20
C GLN A 7 2.49 -9.35 -29.90
N PRO A 8 1.63 -10.39 -29.92
CA PRO A 8 1.27 -11.08 -28.69
C PRO A 8 2.44 -11.94 -28.18
N VAL A 9 2.83 -11.70 -26.92
CA VAL A 9 3.97 -12.40 -26.29
C VAL A 9 3.54 -13.50 -25.32
N GLY A 10 2.26 -13.53 -24.94
CA GLY A 10 1.72 -14.55 -24.06
C GLY A 10 0.28 -14.34 -23.66
N PHE A 11 -0.42 -15.46 -23.46
CA PHE A 11 -1.79 -15.53 -22.94
C PHE A 11 -1.77 -16.14 -21.53
N LEU A 12 -2.39 -15.46 -20.58
CA LEU A 12 -2.40 -15.87 -19.17
C LEU A 12 -3.83 -15.90 -18.64
N HIS A 13 -4.10 -16.79 -17.69
CA HIS A 13 -5.38 -16.83 -16.99
C HIS A 13 -5.51 -15.66 -16.02
N ALA A 14 -6.26 -14.63 -16.43
CA ALA A 14 -6.33 -13.34 -15.73
C ALA A 14 -6.76 -13.44 -14.26
N LYS A 15 -7.77 -14.27 -13.94
CA LYS A 15 -8.33 -14.34 -12.58
C LYS A 15 -7.28 -14.69 -11.51
N THR A 16 -6.36 -15.60 -11.84
CA THR A 16 -5.30 -16.03 -10.90
C THR A 16 -4.21 -14.99 -10.80
N LEU A 17 -3.81 -14.41 -11.94
CA LEU A 17 -2.83 -13.35 -12.03
C LEU A 17 -3.26 -12.13 -11.20
N THR A 18 -4.50 -11.66 -11.39
CA THR A 18 -5.07 -10.50 -10.70
C THR A 18 -5.08 -10.70 -9.18
N ALA A 19 -5.46 -11.88 -8.69
CA ALA A 19 -5.45 -12.14 -7.26
C ALA A 19 -4.03 -12.18 -6.68
N PHE A 20 -3.08 -12.77 -7.40
CA PHE A 20 -1.68 -12.81 -7.00
C PHE A 20 -1.02 -11.42 -6.99
N ARG A 21 -1.16 -10.63 -8.06
CA ARG A 21 -0.58 -9.27 -8.14
C ARG A 21 -1.15 -8.32 -7.10
N THR A 22 -2.42 -8.50 -6.73
CA THR A 22 -3.06 -7.64 -5.73
C THR A 22 -2.49 -7.95 -4.35
N ALA A 23 -2.28 -9.25 -4.07
CA ALA A 23 -1.61 -9.69 -2.86
C ALA A 23 -0.14 -9.22 -2.78
N LEU A 24 0.59 -9.13 -3.90
CA LEU A 24 1.94 -8.57 -3.92
C LEU A 24 1.98 -7.09 -3.48
N SER A 25 0.95 -6.31 -3.83
CA SER A 25 0.89 -4.88 -3.49
C SER A 25 0.74 -4.66 -1.97
N SER A 26 -0.17 -5.39 -1.32
CA SER A 26 -0.30 -5.35 0.15
C SER A 26 0.92 -5.97 0.86
N THR A 27 1.59 -6.92 0.21
CA THR A 27 2.83 -7.54 0.70
C THR A 27 3.98 -6.53 0.82
N CYS A 28 4.06 -5.51 -0.06
CA CYS A 28 5.04 -4.43 0.08
C CYS A 28 4.93 -3.71 1.43
N LEU A 29 3.71 -3.55 1.95
CA LEU A 29 3.45 -2.96 3.26
C LEU A 29 3.68 -3.97 4.39
N LEU A 30 3.27 -5.23 4.19
CA LEU A 30 3.52 -6.31 5.14
C LEU A 30 5.01 -6.47 5.45
N ALA A 31 5.86 -6.39 4.43
CA ALA A 31 7.32 -6.53 4.56
C ALA A 31 7.92 -5.47 5.50
N ARG A 32 7.26 -4.32 5.68
CA ARG A 32 7.69 -3.25 6.57
C ARG A 32 7.31 -3.47 8.03
N ARG A 33 6.37 -4.37 8.33
CA ARG A 33 5.88 -4.58 9.69
C ARG A 33 6.98 -5.14 10.58
N GLY A 34 7.08 -4.64 11.81
CA GLY A 34 8.10 -5.08 12.76
C GLY A 34 7.90 -6.56 13.14
N GLN A 35 6.71 -6.89 13.63
CA GLN A 35 6.33 -8.25 13.99
C GLN A 35 4.91 -8.55 13.49
N VAL A 36 4.67 -9.79 13.03
CA VAL A 36 3.36 -10.26 12.58
C VAL A 36 3.14 -11.64 13.17
N LYS A 37 2.27 -11.74 14.18
CA LYS A 37 1.91 -13.00 14.86
C LYS A 37 0.53 -13.49 14.45
N THR A 38 -0.41 -12.57 14.26
CA THR A 38 -1.81 -12.90 13.97
C THR A 38 -2.26 -12.23 12.68
N VAL A 39 -2.72 -13.05 11.74
CA VAL A 39 -3.35 -12.61 10.49
C VAL A 39 -4.84 -12.93 10.58
N THR A 40 -5.70 -11.94 10.40
CA THR A 40 -7.15 -12.12 10.29
C THR A 40 -7.57 -11.84 8.85
N CYS A 41 -8.31 -12.75 8.22
CA CYS A 41 -8.74 -12.61 6.84
C CYS A 41 -10.25 -12.81 6.71
N PHE A 42 -10.92 -11.87 6.07
CA PHE A 42 -12.32 -11.98 5.69
C PHE A 42 -12.44 -12.58 4.30
N GLY A 43 -13.25 -13.64 4.18
CA GLY A 43 -13.50 -14.36 2.95
C GLY A 43 -12.56 -15.55 2.73
N VAL A 44 -12.94 -16.40 1.77
CA VAL A 44 -12.26 -17.67 1.44
C VAL A 44 -12.02 -17.83 -0.06
N GLY A 45 -12.09 -16.71 -0.80
CA GLY A 45 -11.86 -16.67 -2.25
C GLY A 45 -10.37 -16.63 -2.62
N LEU A 46 -10.10 -16.48 -3.92
CA LEU A 46 -8.73 -16.48 -4.44
C LEU A 46 -7.89 -15.30 -3.92
N GLN A 47 -8.51 -14.14 -3.70
CA GLN A 47 -7.86 -12.99 -3.05
C GLN A 47 -7.40 -13.34 -1.64
N ALA A 48 -8.28 -13.92 -0.82
CA ALA A 48 -7.93 -14.39 0.53
C ALA A 48 -6.77 -15.40 0.49
N TYR A 49 -6.81 -16.35 -0.45
CA TYR A 49 -5.78 -17.38 -0.57
C TYR A 49 -4.41 -16.76 -0.80
N TRP A 50 -4.26 -15.89 -1.81
CA TRP A 50 -2.96 -15.31 -2.13
C TRP A 50 -2.44 -14.35 -1.06
N HIS A 51 -3.30 -13.57 -0.42
CA HIS A 51 -2.90 -12.68 0.67
C HIS A 51 -2.36 -13.47 1.87
N VAL A 52 -3.06 -14.53 2.29
CA VAL A 52 -2.59 -15.41 3.36
C VAL A 52 -1.34 -16.17 2.94
N ARG A 53 -1.30 -16.72 1.72
CA ARG A 53 -0.17 -17.50 1.21
C ARG A 53 1.13 -16.69 1.16
N LEU A 54 1.08 -15.45 0.66
CA LEU A 54 2.22 -14.55 0.61
C LEU A 54 2.63 -14.05 2.00
N ALA A 55 1.66 -13.83 2.89
CA ALA A 55 1.96 -13.49 4.28
C ALA A 55 2.75 -14.60 4.98
N LEU A 56 2.32 -15.86 4.81
CA LEU A 56 3.04 -17.02 5.34
C LEU A 56 4.40 -17.22 4.66
N LEU A 57 4.52 -16.95 3.37
CA LEU A 57 5.79 -17.07 2.65
C LEU A 57 6.85 -16.11 3.20
N ILE A 58 6.47 -14.88 3.54
CA ILE A 58 7.41 -13.81 3.92
C ILE A 58 7.58 -13.70 5.43
N ARG A 59 6.53 -14.02 6.20
CA ARG A 59 6.47 -13.82 7.66
C ARG A 59 6.13 -15.11 8.42
N GLY A 60 6.20 -16.27 7.78
CA GLY A 60 5.81 -17.56 8.35
C GLY A 60 6.46 -17.85 9.70
N ALA A 61 7.77 -17.61 9.81
CA ALA A 61 8.51 -17.77 11.07
C ALA A 61 7.90 -17.03 12.28
N THR A 62 7.24 -15.89 12.03
CA THR A 62 6.60 -15.08 13.07
C THR A 62 5.11 -15.34 13.24
N ILE A 63 4.40 -15.74 12.17
CA ILE A 63 2.95 -15.94 12.20
C ILE A 63 2.60 -17.20 13.00
N LYS A 64 1.77 -17.03 14.02
CA LYS A 64 1.28 -18.12 14.88
C LYS A 64 -0.17 -18.45 14.61
N HIS A 65 -0.99 -17.45 14.28
CA HIS A 65 -2.42 -17.64 14.07
C HIS A 65 -2.89 -17.03 12.76
N VAL A 66 -3.67 -17.79 12.00
CA VAL A 66 -4.44 -17.31 10.84
C VAL A 66 -5.92 -17.53 11.14
N ASN A 67 -6.64 -16.43 11.35
CA ASN A 67 -8.07 -16.44 11.64
C ASN A 67 -8.86 -16.10 10.36
N ILE A 68 -9.77 -16.98 9.96
CA ILE A 68 -10.61 -16.80 8.79
C ILE A 68 -12.02 -16.45 9.24
N ILE A 69 -12.55 -15.31 8.81
CA ILE A 69 -13.92 -14.89 9.09
C ILE A 69 -14.72 -14.99 7.80
N ASN A 70 -15.79 -15.78 7.81
CA ASN A 70 -16.64 -15.96 6.62
C ASN A 70 -18.13 -15.95 6.97
N ARG A 71 -18.97 -15.46 6.07
CA ARG A 71 -20.42 -15.35 6.29
C ARG A 71 -21.10 -16.70 6.54
N ARG A 72 -20.57 -17.78 5.97
CA ARG A 72 -21.10 -19.15 6.11
C ARG A 72 -19.97 -20.16 6.08
N PHE A 73 -20.11 -21.25 6.83
CA PHE A 73 -19.27 -22.42 6.61
C PHE A 73 -19.74 -23.11 5.33
N SER A 74 -18.87 -23.19 4.32
CA SER A 74 -19.20 -23.67 2.98
C SER A 74 -18.13 -24.63 2.47
N ASP A 75 -18.43 -25.38 1.40
CA ASP A 75 -17.43 -26.22 0.74
C ASP A 75 -16.24 -25.39 0.22
N GLN A 76 -16.46 -24.13 -0.16
CA GLN A 76 -15.38 -23.21 -0.52
C GLN A 76 -14.44 -22.95 0.66
N ALA A 77 -14.97 -22.78 1.87
CA ALA A 77 -14.14 -22.60 3.07
C ALA A 77 -13.32 -23.86 3.39
N ARG A 78 -13.90 -25.06 3.17
CA ARG A 78 -13.17 -26.33 3.29
C ARG A 78 -12.06 -26.44 2.25
N VAL A 79 -12.34 -26.10 0.99
CA VAL A 79 -11.35 -26.10 -0.09
C VAL A 79 -10.22 -25.13 0.21
N PHE A 80 -10.54 -23.90 0.64
CA PHE A 80 -9.56 -22.91 1.06
C PHE A 80 -8.59 -23.44 2.11
N LEU A 81 -9.12 -24.01 3.22
CA LEU A 81 -8.28 -24.57 4.28
C LEU A 81 -7.45 -25.77 3.78
N LYS A 82 -8.05 -26.64 2.97
CA LYS A 82 -7.35 -27.77 2.35
C LYS A 82 -6.14 -27.29 1.57
N GLN A 83 -6.18 -26.17 0.85
CA GLN A 83 -5.01 -25.68 0.10
C GLN A 83 -3.79 -25.45 0.99
N PHE A 84 -3.97 -25.04 2.26
CA PHE A 84 -2.86 -24.86 3.21
C PHE A 84 -2.46 -26.18 3.88
N TYR A 85 -3.43 -27.04 4.23
CA TYR A 85 -3.12 -28.34 4.83
C TYR A 85 -2.36 -29.27 3.88
N HIS A 86 -2.67 -29.26 2.57
CA HIS A 86 -2.00 -30.07 1.56
C HIS A 86 -0.59 -29.59 1.18
N VAL A 87 -0.14 -28.43 1.66
CA VAL A 87 1.25 -28.02 1.46
C VAL A 87 2.17 -29.03 2.17
N PRO A 88 3.20 -29.58 1.50
CA PRO A 88 4.11 -30.55 2.11
C PRO A 88 4.81 -30.01 3.37
N ALA A 89 5.03 -30.87 4.37
CA ALA A 89 5.62 -30.49 5.65
C ALA A 89 6.97 -29.77 5.50
N HIS A 90 7.88 -30.29 4.67
CA HIS A 90 9.19 -29.68 4.41
C HIS A 90 9.09 -28.25 3.84
N ILE A 91 8.03 -27.93 3.10
CA ILE A 91 7.78 -26.56 2.60
C ILE A 91 7.33 -25.66 3.75
N LYS A 92 6.45 -26.15 4.63
CA LYS A 92 5.99 -25.40 5.81
C LYS A 92 7.13 -25.10 6.78
N GLU A 93 8.03 -26.06 6.98
CA GLU A 93 9.24 -25.92 7.81
C GLU A 93 10.19 -24.88 7.21
N ARG A 94 10.52 -25.01 5.92
CA ARG A 94 11.38 -24.06 5.21
C ARG A 94 10.83 -22.64 5.26
N GLU A 95 9.52 -22.48 5.15
CA GLU A 95 8.85 -21.18 5.19
C GLU A 95 8.50 -20.72 6.62
N GLY A 96 8.77 -21.55 7.63
CA GLY A 96 8.66 -21.22 9.05
C GLY A 96 7.24 -21.24 9.64
N TRP A 97 6.24 -21.78 8.94
CA TRP A 97 4.84 -21.77 9.38
C TRP A 97 4.26 -23.16 9.69
N ALA A 98 5.11 -24.18 9.92
CA ALA A 98 4.68 -25.53 10.29
C ALA A 98 3.76 -25.55 11.52
N GLU A 99 4.03 -24.69 12.51
CA GLU A 99 3.29 -24.55 13.76
C GLU A 99 2.15 -23.53 13.70
N THR A 100 1.86 -22.94 12.54
CA THR A 100 0.80 -21.94 12.41
C THR A 100 -0.57 -22.60 12.48
N THR A 101 -1.42 -22.12 13.38
CA THR A 101 -2.80 -22.61 13.53
C THR A 101 -3.77 -21.83 12.66
N PHE A 102 -4.69 -22.53 12.01
CA PHE A 102 -5.78 -21.94 11.25
C PHE A 102 -7.10 -22.10 12.01
N SER A 103 -7.87 -21.02 12.12
CA SER A 103 -9.21 -21.04 12.69
C SER A 103 -10.22 -20.48 11.69
N ILE A 104 -11.48 -20.90 11.80
CA ILE A 104 -12.58 -20.33 11.02
C ILE A 104 -13.73 -19.91 11.94
N LEU A 105 -14.18 -18.68 11.77
CA LEU A 105 -15.28 -18.09 12.49
C LEU A 105 -16.40 -17.76 11.50
N THR A 106 -17.62 -18.17 11.85
CA THR A 106 -18.82 -17.88 11.06
C THR A 106 -19.96 -17.46 11.99
N PRO A 107 -20.97 -16.71 11.51
CA PRO A 107 -22.10 -16.26 12.32
C PRO A 107 -22.88 -17.38 13.03
N GLY A 108 -22.76 -18.64 12.58
CA GLY A 108 -23.38 -19.79 13.25
C GLY A 108 -22.74 -20.21 14.57
N TYR A 109 -21.57 -19.65 14.92
CA TYR A 109 -20.93 -19.89 16.21
C TYR A 109 -21.58 -19.03 17.31
N GLY A 110 -21.77 -19.63 18.49
CA GLY A 110 -22.12 -18.87 19.69
C GLY A 110 -21.08 -17.78 19.96
N GLU A 111 -21.52 -16.61 20.42
CA GLU A 111 -20.66 -15.45 20.69
C GLU A 111 -19.90 -14.88 19.47
N PHE A 112 -20.37 -15.11 18.23
CA PHE A 112 -19.72 -14.61 17.01
C PHE A 112 -19.24 -13.15 17.11
N ALA A 113 -20.10 -12.24 17.55
CA ALA A 113 -19.77 -10.81 17.64
C ALA A 113 -18.60 -10.51 18.60
N ARG A 114 -18.51 -11.25 19.71
CA ARG A 114 -17.39 -11.13 20.67
C ARG A 114 -16.11 -11.68 20.06
N LEU A 115 -16.16 -12.91 19.54
CA LEU A 115 -14.99 -13.57 18.94
C LEU A 115 -14.47 -12.81 17.71
N GLN A 116 -15.35 -12.26 16.88
CA GLN A 116 -15.00 -11.45 15.73
C GLN A 116 -14.21 -10.20 16.17
N ARG A 117 -14.72 -9.49 17.18
CA ARG A 117 -14.07 -8.31 17.76
C ARG A 117 -12.68 -8.65 18.31
N ASP A 118 -12.56 -9.74 19.06
CA ASP A 118 -11.30 -10.19 19.66
C ASP A 118 -10.29 -10.54 18.55
N GLN A 119 -10.68 -11.33 17.55
CA GLN A 119 -9.81 -11.71 16.43
C GLN A 119 -9.34 -10.51 15.59
N ILE A 120 -10.18 -9.48 15.40
CA ILE A 120 -9.80 -8.25 14.69
C ILE A 120 -8.83 -7.41 15.53
N ARG A 121 -9.07 -7.28 16.83
CA ARG A 121 -8.22 -6.48 17.73
C ARG A 121 -6.84 -7.08 17.92
N GLU A 122 -6.76 -8.39 18.03
CA GLU A 122 -5.51 -9.15 18.17
C GLU A 122 -4.67 -9.15 16.89
N ALA A 123 -5.29 -8.98 15.72
CA ALA A 123 -4.62 -9.04 14.44
C ALA A 123 -3.50 -7.98 14.31
N ASP A 124 -2.34 -8.41 13.81
CA ASP A 124 -1.29 -7.54 13.27
C ASP A 124 -1.62 -7.12 11.83
N VAL A 125 -2.35 -7.98 11.11
CA VAL A 125 -2.75 -7.79 9.72
C VAL A 125 -4.21 -8.23 9.56
N VAL A 126 -5.03 -7.38 8.97
CA VAL A 126 -6.41 -7.68 8.59
C VAL A 126 -6.53 -7.60 7.07
N TYR A 127 -6.85 -8.70 6.42
CA TYR A 127 -7.16 -8.75 4.98
C TYR A 127 -8.66 -8.82 4.78
N CYS A 128 -9.23 -7.83 4.10
CA CYS A 128 -10.62 -7.82 3.68
C CYS A 128 -10.67 -8.21 2.21
N CYS A 129 -11.16 -9.42 1.93
CA CYS A 129 -11.11 -10.06 0.61
C CYS A 129 -12.50 -10.50 0.14
N THR A 130 -13.53 -9.70 0.42
CA THR A 130 -14.94 -9.97 0.10
C THR A 130 -15.55 -8.84 -0.73
N PRO A 131 -16.37 -9.14 -1.76
CA PRO A 131 -17.12 -8.11 -2.49
C PRO A 131 -18.34 -7.66 -1.67
N SER A 132 -18.10 -7.18 -0.45
CA SER A 132 -19.14 -6.79 0.50
C SER A 132 -19.75 -5.44 0.09
N THR A 133 -21.05 -5.27 0.32
CA THR A 133 -21.77 -3.99 0.17
C THR A 133 -22.06 -3.33 1.52
N GLU A 134 -21.58 -3.94 2.59
CA GLU A 134 -21.76 -3.54 3.98
C GLU A 134 -20.44 -3.73 4.74
N ASP A 135 -20.24 -2.93 5.77
CA ASP A 135 -19.03 -2.95 6.56
C ASP A 135 -18.83 -4.33 7.22
N LEU A 136 -17.61 -4.87 7.16
CA LEU A 136 -17.33 -6.22 7.66
C LEU A 136 -17.35 -6.32 9.20
N PHE A 137 -17.22 -5.18 9.87
CA PHE A 137 -17.20 -5.04 11.31
C PHE A 137 -17.54 -3.59 11.71
N GLU A 138 -18.00 -3.41 12.95
CA GLU A 138 -18.33 -2.09 13.52
C GLU A 138 -17.08 -1.22 13.70
N ALA A 139 -17.18 0.09 13.48
CA ALA A 139 -16.05 1.02 13.59
C ALA A 139 -15.38 0.93 14.98
N GLU A 140 -16.18 0.81 16.04
CA GLU A 140 -15.80 0.78 17.44
C GLU A 140 -14.80 -0.33 17.77
N VAL A 141 -14.80 -1.42 16.98
CA VAL A 141 -13.83 -2.51 17.13
C VAL A 141 -12.41 -1.98 17.08
N LEU A 142 -12.13 -1.03 16.18
CA LEU A 142 -10.80 -0.47 15.92
C LEU A 142 -10.65 1.02 16.29
N THR A 143 -11.75 1.77 16.46
CA THR A 143 -11.70 3.19 16.86
C THR A 143 -11.75 3.40 18.38
N SER A 144 -12.23 2.41 19.15
CA SER A 144 -12.21 2.45 20.61
C SER A 144 -10.78 2.54 21.16
N HIS A 145 -10.65 3.01 22.41
CA HIS A 145 -9.36 3.07 23.11
C HIS A 145 -8.62 1.72 23.07
N GLU A 146 -9.34 0.62 23.29
CA GLU A 146 -8.78 -0.73 23.24
C GLU A 146 -8.33 -1.13 21.82
N GLY A 147 -9.16 -0.88 20.80
CA GLY A 147 -8.83 -1.17 19.40
C GLY A 147 -7.60 -0.41 18.90
N ARG A 148 -7.36 0.79 19.43
CA ARG A 148 -6.23 1.66 19.08
C ARG A 148 -4.91 1.32 19.79
N ARG A 149 -4.90 0.39 20.76
CA ARG A 149 -3.67 0.03 21.49
C ARG A 149 -2.59 -0.60 20.61
N LYS A 150 -2.98 -1.13 19.45
CA LYS A 150 -2.10 -1.84 18.52
C LYS A 150 -2.25 -1.23 17.13
N GLY A 151 -1.14 -0.81 16.55
CA GLY A 151 -1.09 -0.48 15.13
C GLY A 151 -1.05 -1.76 14.29
N ARG A 152 -1.75 -1.75 13.16
CA ARG A 152 -1.93 -2.92 12.31
C ARG A 152 -2.01 -2.52 10.84
N LEU A 153 -1.69 -3.46 9.95
CA LEU A 153 -1.99 -3.32 8.52
C LEU A 153 -3.42 -3.79 8.26
N ILE A 154 -4.25 -2.96 7.64
CA ILE A 154 -5.63 -3.29 7.25
C ILE A 154 -5.69 -3.13 5.74
N ALA A 155 -5.76 -4.23 5.00
CA ALA A 155 -5.77 -4.23 3.55
C ALA A 155 -7.17 -4.58 3.05
N ALA A 156 -7.86 -3.59 2.47
CA ALA A 156 -9.18 -3.72 1.87
C ALA A 156 -9.09 -3.89 0.36
N ILE A 157 -9.48 -5.08 -0.10
CA ILE A 157 -9.17 -5.62 -1.42
C ILE A 157 -10.43 -6.02 -2.18
N GLY A 158 -11.43 -6.53 -1.46
CA GLY A 158 -12.63 -7.09 -2.06
C GLY A 158 -13.65 -6.05 -2.53
N SER A 159 -13.66 -4.83 -1.97
CA SER A 159 -14.55 -3.73 -2.39
C SER A 159 -13.94 -2.86 -3.50
N TYR A 160 -14.25 -3.12 -4.77
CA TYR A 160 -13.66 -2.41 -5.92
C TYR A 160 -14.70 -1.65 -6.78
N THR A 161 -15.91 -1.45 -6.25
CA THR A 161 -16.94 -0.64 -6.92
C THR A 161 -17.54 0.35 -5.92
N PRO A 162 -18.14 1.48 -6.38
CA PRO A 162 -18.65 2.51 -5.49
C PRO A 162 -19.72 2.02 -4.50
N GLN A 163 -20.44 0.95 -4.85
CA GLN A 163 -21.49 0.34 -4.02
C GLN A 163 -20.93 -0.67 -3.01
N MET A 164 -19.69 -1.12 -3.19
CA MET A 164 -19.03 -2.05 -2.29
C MET A 164 -18.32 -1.33 -1.16
N ARG A 165 -18.40 -1.89 0.05
CA ARG A 165 -17.71 -1.42 1.25
C ARG A 165 -17.30 -2.61 2.08
N GLU A 166 -16.05 -2.61 2.53
CA GLU A 166 -15.53 -3.58 3.49
C GLU A 166 -15.18 -2.93 4.83
N LEU A 167 -14.75 -1.67 4.79
CA LEU A 167 -14.31 -0.94 5.97
C LEU A 167 -15.33 0.12 6.40
N PRO A 168 -15.55 0.28 7.72
CA PRO A 168 -16.46 1.29 8.22
C PRO A 168 -15.91 2.70 8.03
N VAL A 169 -16.80 3.63 7.65
CA VAL A 169 -16.45 5.05 7.39
C VAL A 169 -15.71 5.70 8.57
N GLY A 170 -16.17 5.44 9.80
CA GLY A 170 -15.56 6.00 11.00
C GLY A 170 -14.08 5.61 11.19
N LEU A 171 -13.68 4.44 10.69
CA LEU A 171 -12.28 4.00 10.71
C LEU A 171 -11.42 4.83 9.75
N LEU A 172 -11.90 5.10 8.54
CA LEU A 172 -11.18 5.91 7.54
C LEU A 172 -11.08 7.38 7.98
N GLN A 173 -12.17 7.93 8.50
CA GLN A 173 -12.17 9.30 9.03
C GLN A 173 -11.21 9.44 10.21
N MET A 174 -11.17 8.46 11.13
CA MET A 174 -10.20 8.47 12.22
C MET A 174 -8.77 8.37 11.70
N ALA A 175 -8.51 7.51 10.71
CA ALA A 175 -7.18 7.37 10.12
C ALA A 175 -6.68 8.67 9.49
N THR A 176 -7.56 9.57 9.08
CA THR A 176 -7.20 10.84 8.43
C THR A 176 -7.27 12.06 9.36
N LYS A 177 -7.69 11.87 10.63
CA LYS A 177 -7.63 12.92 11.65
C LYS A 177 -6.16 13.13 12.05
N HIS A 178 -5.54 14.14 11.44
CA HIS A 178 -4.33 14.74 11.98
C HIS A 178 -4.75 15.70 13.09
N GLU A 179 -4.69 15.29 14.36
CA GLU A 179 -4.56 16.30 15.40
C GLU A 179 -3.28 17.08 15.11
N LYS A 180 -3.37 18.42 15.18
CA LYS A 180 -2.24 19.32 14.96
C LYS A 180 -1.08 18.81 15.80
N ALA A 181 0.04 18.55 15.14
CA ALA A 181 1.22 17.91 15.68
C ALA A 181 1.78 18.64 16.92
N HIS A 182 1.21 18.38 18.09
CA HIS A 182 1.95 18.40 19.33
C HIS A 182 2.55 17.00 19.48
N TRP A 183 3.80 16.86 19.04
CA TRP A 183 4.63 15.66 19.25
C TRP A 183 4.85 15.44 20.75
N HIS A 184 3.83 14.97 21.46
CA HIS A 184 3.98 14.53 22.85
C HIS A 184 4.39 13.07 22.86
N PHE A 185 5.58 12.84 23.41
CA PHE A 185 6.17 11.55 23.72
C PHE A 185 5.30 10.81 24.74
N HIS A 186 4.26 10.11 24.29
CA HIS A 186 3.63 9.07 25.08
C HIS A 186 3.62 7.74 24.32
N LYS A 187 3.80 6.67 25.10
CA LYS A 187 4.12 5.29 24.74
C LYS A 187 2.93 4.55 24.09
N HIS A 188 2.14 5.24 23.29
CA HIS A 188 0.96 4.77 22.59
C HIS A 188 1.18 4.83 21.08
N ALA A 189 0.44 4.04 20.30
CA ALA A 189 0.45 4.19 18.84
C ALA A 189 0.13 5.66 18.51
N PRO A 190 0.92 6.33 17.66
CA PRO A 190 0.71 7.74 17.33
C PRO A 190 -0.74 7.96 16.89
N GLU A 191 -1.37 9.02 17.40
CA GLU A 191 -2.73 9.38 17.01
C GLU A 191 -2.75 9.71 15.51
N GLY A 192 -3.61 9.01 14.76
CA GLY A 192 -3.70 9.12 13.30
C GLY A 192 -3.22 7.88 12.54
N GLY A 193 -3.81 7.68 11.37
CA GLY A 193 -3.54 6.61 10.42
C GLY A 193 -2.81 7.13 9.17
N VAL A 194 -2.55 6.24 8.22
CA VAL A 194 -2.35 6.60 6.81
C VAL A 194 -3.24 5.70 5.98
N ILE A 195 -3.79 6.25 4.91
CA ILE A 195 -4.53 5.50 3.92
C ILE A 195 -3.70 5.47 2.66
N VAL A 196 -3.17 4.28 2.36
CA VAL A 196 -2.41 3.98 1.15
C VAL A 196 -3.36 3.47 0.09
N VAL A 197 -3.20 3.90 -1.15
CA VAL A 197 -4.02 3.46 -2.30
C VAL A 197 -3.15 2.99 -3.45
N ASP A 198 -3.70 2.19 -4.37
CA ASP A 198 -3.02 1.87 -5.63
C ASP A 198 -2.80 3.11 -6.48
N THR A 199 -3.88 3.85 -6.69
CA THR A 199 -3.91 5.14 -7.36
C THR A 199 -4.94 6.05 -6.68
N LEU A 200 -4.68 7.35 -6.65
CA LEU A 200 -5.62 8.33 -6.13
C LEU A 200 -6.91 8.34 -6.95
N ASP A 201 -6.78 8.37 -8.28
CA ASP A 201 -7.92 8.47 -9.20
C ASP A 201 -8.87 7.27 -9.08
N GLY A 202 -8.32 6.05 -9.07
CA GLY A 202 -9.12 4.83 -8.90
C GLY A 202 -9.79 4.78 -7.53
N ALA A 203 -9.07 5.08 -6.44
CA ALA A 203 -9.65 5.06 -5.11
C ALA A 203 -10.80 6.07 -4.94
N LEU A 204 -10.66 7.29 -5.45
CA LEU A 204 -11.67 8.34 -5.34
C LEU A 204 -12.91 8.08 -6.22
N LYS A 205 -12.78 7.28 -7.28
CA LYS A 205 -13.89 6.94 -8.20
C LYS A 205 -14.56 5.63 -7.90
N GLU A 206 -13.83 4.64 -7.40
CA GLU A 206 -14.28 3.24 -7.33
C GLU A 206 -14.33 2.68 -5.91
N ALA A 207 -13.56 3.20 -4.95
CA ALA A 207 -13.58 2.66 -3.59
C ALA A 207 -14.75 3.23 -2.79
N GLY A 208 -15.86 2.48 -2.68
CA GLY A 208 -17.07 2.92 -1.99
C GLY A 208 -16.85 3.39 -0.54
N GLU A 209 -15.93 2.78 0.20
CA GLU A 209 -15.57 3.22 1.56
C GLU A 209 -14.82 4.57 1.60
N VAL A 210 -13.96 4.84 0.62
CA VAL A 210 -13.24 6.14 0.48
C VAL A 210 -14.23 7.24 0.10
N ILE A 211 -15.12 6.94 -0.85
CA ILE A 211 -16.17 7.84 -1.32
C ILE A 211 -17.15 8.15 -0.18
N ALA A 212 -17.64 7.13 0.53
CA ALA A 212 -18.58 7.29 1.63
C ALA A 212 -17.96 8.06 2.82
N ALA A 213 -16.65 7.94 3.03
CA ALA A 213 -15.94 8.70 4.04
C ALA A 213 -15.66 10.16 3.67
N GLY A 214 -15.89 10.55 2.40
CA GLY A 214 -15.69 11.92 1.91
C GLY A 214 -14.21 12.33 1.86
N LEU A 215 -13.31 11.37 1.72
CA LEU A 215 -11.87 11.62 1.77
C LEU A 215 -11.39 12.43 0.56
N GLN A 216 -10.46 13.33 0.81
CA GLN A 216 -9.81 14.15 -0.21
C GLN A 216 -8.48 13.54 -0.65
N PRO A 217 -7.99 13.85 -1.88
CA PRO A 217 -6.69 13.35 -2.36
C PRO A 217 -5.53 13.63 -1.38
N THR A 218 -5.55 14.77 -0.69
CA THR A 218 -4.53 15.18 0.29
C THR A 218 -4.49 14.31 1.56
N GLN A 219 -5.47 13.43 1.75
CA GLN A 219 -5.58 12.51 2.89
C GLN A 219 -5.19 11.07 2.51
N LEU A 220 -4.80 10.84 1.26
CA LEU A 220 -4.43 9.55 0.70
C LEU A 220 -2.98 9.61 0.21
N VAL A 221 -2.32 8.45 0.16
CA VAL A 221 -0.94 8.32 -0.35
C VAL A 221 -0.89 7.17 -1.34
N GLU A 222 -0.27 7.36 -2.50
CA GLU A 222 -0.11 6.26 -3.46
C GLU A 222 0.97 5.29 -2.99
N LEU A 223 0.75 3.99 -3.22
CA LEU A 223 1.73 2.96 -2.89
C LEU A 223 3.07 3.20 -3.61
N GLY A 224 3.02 3.71 -4.85
CA GLY A 224 4.20 4.04 -5.64
C GLY A 224 5.10 5.08 -4.98
N GLU A 225 4.52 6.11 -4.34
CA GLU A 225 5.26 7.16 -3.65
C GLU A 225 6.07 6.61 -2.46
N LEU A 226 5.46 5.70 -1.69
CA LEU A 226 6.13 5.03 -0.56
C LEU A 226 7.32 4.17 -1.00
N ILE A 227 7.27 3.61 -2.21
CA ILE A 227 8.36 2.80 -2.77
C ILE A 227 9.47 3.70 -3.33
N MET A 228 9.14 4.81 -3.99
CA MET A 228 10.13 5.74 -4.55
C MET A 228 11.00 6.38 -3.46
N LEU A 229 10.41 6.78 -2.33
CA LEU A 229 11.16 7.31 -1.18
C LEU A 229 12.24 6.35 -0.68
N ARG A 230 12.03 5.04 -0.83
CA ARG A 230 13.03 4.02 -0.47
C ARG A 230 14.16 3.93 -1.49
N ARG A 231 13.85 3.86 -2.78
CA ARG A 231 14.88 3.71 -3.82
C ARG A 231 15.89 4.84 -3.78
N MET A 232 15.40 6.06 -3.59
CA MET A 232 16.25 7.24 -3.42
C MET A 232 17.17 7.14 -2.19
N ARG A 233 16.76 6.43 -1.13
CA ARG A 233 17.60 6.20 0.05
C ARG A 233 18.63 5.10 -0.17
N GLU A 234 18.24 3.97 -0.78
CA GLU A 234 19.19 2.89 -1.09
C GLU A 234 20.27 3.43 -2.05
N GLU A 235 19.88 4.20 -3.07
CA GLU A 235 20.81 4.86 -3.98
C GLU A 235 21.68 5.94 -3.30
N ALA A 236 21.15 6.68 -2.32
CA ALA A 236 21.92 7.68 -1.56
C ALA A 236 22.87 7.05 -0.54
N ASP A 237 22.44 6.01 0.18
CA ASP A 237 23.25 5.24 1.13
C ASP A 237 24.38 4.52 0.36
N ASP A 238 24.10 3.95 -0.82
CA ASP A 238 25.11 3.33 -1.70
C ASP A 238 26.07 4.38 -2.29
N ALA A 239 25.59 5.59 -2.62
CA ALA A 239 26.43 6.69 -3.08
C ALA A 239 27.31 7.28 -1.96
N GLU A 240 26.83 7.34 -0.71
CA GLU A 240 27.62 7.79 0.44
C GLU A 240 28.71 6.76 0.84
N VAL A 241 28.44 5.46 0.67
CA VAL A 241 29.45 4.40 0.88
C VAL A 241 30.45 4.32 -0.31
N GLY A 242 30.05 4.76 -1.51
CA GLY A 242 30.88 4.78 -2.72
C GLY A 242 31.62 6.09 -3.03
N SER A 243 31.37 7.19 -2.30
CA SER A 243 31.89 8.52 -2.63
C SER A 243 32.90 9.05 -1.60
N GLU A 244 34.14 8.58 -1.68
CA GLU A 244 35.31 9.42 -1.35
C GLU A 244 35.71 10.34 -2.52
N THR A 245 35.00 10.35 -3.66
CA THR A 245 35.28 11.34 -4.72
C THR A 245 34.04 11.75 -5.52
N ALA A 246 33.93 13.09 -5.66
CA ALA A 246 33.14 13.88 -6.62
C ALA A 246 31.65 14.12 -6.32
N SER A 247 31.38 15.36 -5.92
CA SER A 247 30.09 16.00 -5.69
C SER A 247 29.35 16.34 -6.99
N ILE A 248 28.03 16.13 -7.01
CA ILE A 248 27.11 16.62 -8.05
C ILE A 248 26.16 17.68 -7.46
N ALA A 249 25.87 18.72 -8.24
CA ALA A 249 25.28 19.97 -7.79
C ALA A 249 23.75 19.91 -7.51
N PRO A 250 23.22 20.68 -6.54
CA PRO A 250 21.87 20.51 -5.98
C PRO A 250 20.70 21.15 -6.77
N SER A 251 20.86 21.47 -8.06
CA SER A 251 19.97 22.41 -8.74
C SER A 251 18.66 21.84 -9.33
N GLU A 252 18.34 20.55 -9.14
CA GLU A 252 17.08 19.97 -9.64
C GLU A 252 16.00 19.76 -8.56
N LEU A 253 16.28 20.08 -7.29
CA LEU A 253 15.41 19.74 -6.15
C LEU A 253 14.32 20.79 -5.82
N ASP A 254 14.19 21.88 -6.59
CA ASP A 254 13.30 23.01 -6.26
C ASP A 254 11.91 22.94 -6.93
N LYS A 255 11.51 21.80 -7.53
CA LYS A 255 10.22 21.67 -8.24
C LYS A 255 9.11 20.89 -7.51
N LEU A 256 9.29 20.51 -6.24
CA LEU A 256 8.26 19.82 -5.46
C LEU A 256 7.85 20.68 -4.26
N ASP A 257 6.95 21.65 -4.50
CA ASP A 257 6.26 22.40 -3.45
C ASP A 257 5.12 21.53 -2.88
N PHE A 258 5.13 21.34 -1.55
CA PHE A 258 4.17 20.54 -0.78
C PHE A 258 3.10 21.43 -0.10
N SER A 259 2.86 22.64 -0.63
CA SER A 259 1.71 23.45 -0.27
C SER A 259 0.60 23.28 -1.31
N GLY A 260 -0.57 22.85 -0.85
CA GLY A 260 -1.58 22.19 -1.67
C GLY A 260 -2.06 22.92 -2.92
N THR A 261 -2.09 22.20 -4.03
CA THR A 261 -3.14 22.17 -5.07
C THR A 261 -2.74 21.09 -6.11
N PRO A 262 -3.66 20.25 -6.63
CA PRO A 262 -3.32 19.33 -7.70
C PRO A 262 -3.39 20.08 -9.03
N SER A 263 -2.30 20.13 -9.78
CA SER A 263 -2.31 20.63 -11.16
C SER A 263 -1.38 19.83 -12.04
N ILE A 264 -1.93 18.79 -12.68
CA ILE A 264 -1.45 18.35 -14.00
C ILE A 264 -2.67 17.98 -14.85
N LYS A 265 -3.18 18.97 -15.58
CA LYS A 265 -3.95 18.77 -16.82
C LYS A 265 -3.28 19.60 -17.91
N SER A 266 -3.34 19.05 -19.12
CA SER A 266 -2.96 19.61 -20.42
C SER A 266 -1.53 19.35 -20.91
N ALA A 267 -1.41 18.29 -21.72
CA ALA A 267 -0.48 18.26 -22.84
C ALA A 267 -1.17 17.49 -23.98
N PHE A 268 -2.14 18.15 -24.62
CA PHE A 268 -2.58 17.87 -26.00
C PHE A 268 -3.40 19.07 -26.44
N THR A 269 -2.79 19.97 -27.22
CA THR A 269 -3.41 20.76 -28.29
C THR A 269 -2.29 21.52 -29.00
N SER A 270 -2.31 21.38 -30.31
CA SER A 270 -1.34 21.87 -31.27
C SER A 270 -1.69 23.27 -31.81
N SER A 271 -0.64 23.91 -32.32
CA SER A 271 -0.56 24.90 -33.41
C SER A 271 -1.09 26.33 -33.24
N ASP A 272 -0.20 27.25 -33.65
CA ASP A 272 -0.36 28.67 -34.05
C ASP A 272 0.01 29.66 -32.94
N GLY A 273 0.83 30.68 -33.15
CA GLY A 273 1.46 31.23 -34.33
C GLY A 273 1.87 32.68 -33.98
N ASP A 274 2.99 33.11 -34.53
CA ASP A 274 3.36 34.52 -34.72
C ASP A 274 3.96 35.34 -33.56
N SER A 275 4.55 36.45 -33.97
CA SER A 275 5.85 36.96 -33.57
C SER A 275 5.78 38.43 -33.11
N ARG A 276 6.93 38.95 -32.63
CA ARG A 276 7.42 40.36 -32.62
C ARG A 276 7.49 41.13 -31.27
N SER A 277 8.75 41.51 -30.94
CA SER A 277 9.29 42.85 -30.58
C SER A 277 8.54 43.72 -29.55
N SER A 278 9.12 44.52 -28.65
CA SER A 278 10.45 45.12 -28.43
C SER A 278 10.37 45.95 -27.10
N PRO A 279 11.45 46.61 -26.62
CA PRO A 279 11.76 46.70 -25.19
C PRO A 279 11.62 48.11 -24.55
N SER A 280 12.11 48.22 -23.30
CA SER A 280 12.70 49.39 -22.60
C SER A 280 11.89 49.98 -21.43
N LYS A 281 12.52 50.04 -20.25
CA LYS A 281 13.13 51.28 -19.72
C LYS A 281 13.90 51.02 -18.42
N GLU A 282 15.14 51.51 -18.42
CA GLU A 282 16.01 51.68 -17.26
C GLU A 282 15.57 52.89 -16.42
N SER A 283 15.81 52.80 -15.11
CA SER A 283 16.22 53.94 -14.31
C SER A 283 17.06 53.46 -13.11
N THR A 284 18.34 53.81 -13.14
CA THR A 284 19.31 53.69 -12.04
C THR A 284 19.10 54.81 -11.01
N THR A 285 19.21 54.52 -9.72
CA THR A 285 20.15 55.18 -8.79
C THR A 285 20.26 54.42 -7.47
N SER A 286 21.48 54.45 -6.95
CA SER A 286 22.07 53.66 -5.86
C SER A 286 21.80 54.15 -4.44
N SER A 287 21.74 53.23 -3.47
CA SER A 287 22.42 53.42 -2.17
C SER A 287 22.63 52.08 -1.45
N LYS A 288 23.87 51.86 -1.01
CA LYS A 288 24.41 50.68 -0.33
C LYS A 288 23.88 50.55 1.11
N GLY A 289 23.61 49.31 1.56
CA GLY A 289 23.34 48.94 2.95
C GLY A 289 23.22 47.40 3.09
N PRO A 290 23.67 46.79 4.20
CA PRO A 290 24.46 45.57 4.15
C PRO A 290 23.65 44.26 4.05
N HIS A 291 24.35 43.28 3.49
CA HIS A 291 23.96 41.88 3.33
C HIS A 291 23.47 41.23 4.64
N PHE A 292 22.18 40.86 4.67
CA PHE A 292 21.71 39.71 5.43
C PHE A 292 21.32 38.61 4.45
N LEU A 293 22.33 37.94 3.90
CA LEU A 293 22.13 36.64 3.28
C LEU A 293 21.86 35.64 4.42
N HIS A 294 20.58 35.38 4.71
CA HIS A 294 20.21 34.17 5.40
C HIS A 294 20.59 32.98 4.51
N ARG A 295 21.84 32.52 4.67
CA ARG A 295 22.28 31.19 4.25
C ARG A 295 21.55 30.19 5.14
N ARG A 296 20.28 29.93 4.83
CA ARG A 296 19.53 28.84 5.43
C ARG A 296 20.26 27.56 5.03
N SER A 297 20.90 26.96 6.03
CA SER A 297 21.83 25.85 5.87
C SER A 297 21.16 24.69 5.13
N SER A 298 21.72 24.27 4.00
CA SER A 298 21.34 23.04 3.31
C SER A 298 21.40 21.81 4.23
N SER A 299 22.24 21.85 5.29
CA SER A 299 22.33 20.80 6.29
C SER A 299 21.11 20.71 7.23
N GLN A 300 20.39 21.81 7.47
CA GLN A 300 19.16 21.78 8.26
C GLN A 300 18.00 21.18 7.45
N ARG A 301 17.97 21.45 6.13
CA ARG A 301 16.92 20.94 5.23
C ARG A 301 17.06 19.43 5.00
N SER A 302 18.29 18.92 4.87
CA SER A 302 18.54 17.47 4.75
C SER A 302 18.23 16.72 6.05
N THR A 303 18.64 17.26 7.21
CA THR A 303 18.38 16.63 8.51
C THR A 303 16.89 16.61 8.89
N GLU A 304 16.11 17.64 8.54
CA GLU A 304 14.65 17.61 8.71
C GLU A 304 13.96 16.60 7.80
N LYS A 305 14.44 16.45 6.55
CA LYS A 305 13.92 15.47 5.60
C LYS A 305 14.16 14.02 6.09
N HIS A 306 15.38 13.70 6.50
CA HIS A 306 15.70 12.38 7.07
C HIS A 306 14.88 12.05 8.32
N LYS A 307 14.66 13.01 9.22
CA LYS A 307 13.83 12.81 10.42
C LYS A 307 12.37 12.48 10.07
N LYS A 308 11.80 13.14 9.06
CA LYS A 308 10.42 12.87 8.60
C LYS A 308 10.31 11.48 7.97
N GLU A 309 11.30 11.07 7.19
CA GLU A 309 11.35 9.74 6.55
C GLU A 309 11.54 8.61 7.57
N ASP A 310 12.41 8.78 8.56
CA ASP A 310 12.56 7.81 9.66
C ASP A 310 11.29 7.70 10.50
N ALA A 311 10.56 8.81 10.69
CA ALA A 311 9.26 8.80 11.33
C ALA A 311 8.24 8.00 10.50
N LEU A 312 8.19 8.19 9.18
CA LEU A 312 7.33 7.41 8.27
C LEU A 312 7.69 5.92 8.29
N ALA A 313 8.97 5.57 8.27
CA ALA A 313 9.42 4.17 8.31
C ALA A 313 9.02 3.49 9.63
N ARG A 314 9.23 4.15 10.77
CA ARG A 314 8.76 3.66 12.09
C ARG A 314 7.25 3.52 12.12
N TRP A 315 6.55 4.47 11.51
CA TRP A 315 5.10 4.47 11.47
C TRP A 315 4.54 3.35 10.58
N LEU A 316 5.11 3.10 9.40
CA LEU A 316 4.75 1.94 8.56
C LEU A 316 5.02 0.61 9.29
N ARG A 317 6.06 0.57 10.12
CA ARG A 317 6.44 -0.60 10.92
C ARG A 317 5.47 -0.90 12.07
N ASP A 318 5.04 0.14 12.80
CA ASP A 318 4.37 -0.03 14.10
C ASP A 318 2.94 0.56 14.14
N GLY A 319 2.63 1.58 13.32
CA GLY A 319 1.36 2.31 13.28
C GLY A 319 0.22 1.59 12.53
N THR A 320 -0.94 2.24 12.41
CA THR A 320 -2.12 1.71 11.69
C THR A 320 -2.12 2.14 10.24
N VAL A 321 -1.80 1.22 9.33
CA VAL A 321 -1.80 1.43 7.88
C VAL A 321 -3.07 0.85 7.30
N ILE A 322 -3.92 1.67 6.68
CA ILE A 322 -5.02 1.19 5.85
C ILE A 322 -4.53 1.19 4.41
N TYR A 323 -4.61 0.05 3.74
CA TYR A 323 -4.34 -0.06 2.32
C TYR A 323 -5.63 -0.36 1.59
N LYS A 324 -6.01 0.52 0.68
CA LYS A 324 -7.16 0.36 -0.18
C LYS A 324 -6.73 0.05 -1.62
N SER A 325 -6.97 -1.18 -2.04
CA SER A 325 -6.81 -1.59 -3.43
C SER A 325 -8.14 -1.49 -4.20
N VAL A 326 -8.06 -0.92 -5.41
CA VAL A 326 -9.07 -1.05 -6.48
C VAL A 326 -8.48 -1.71 -7.73
N GLY A 327 -7.15 -1.86 -7.75
CA GLY A 327 -6.40 -2.46 -8.83
C GLY A 327 -5.93 -1.46 -9.88
N LEU A 328 -4.76 -1.76 -10.44
CA LEU A 328 -4.14 -0.97 -11.50
C LEU A 328 -3.67 -1.93 -12.59
N GLY A 329 -4.11 -1.71 -13.83
CA GLY A 329 -3.78 -2.60 -14.96
C GLY A 329 -2.27 -2.73 -15.23
N LEU A 330 -1.48 -1.72 -14.85
CA LEU A 330 -0.01 -1.78 -14.89
C LEU A 330 0.55 -2.95 -14.06
N MET A 331 -0.08 -3.29 -12.93
CA MET A 331 0.33 -4.40 -12.09
C MET A 331 0.10 -5.76 -12.77
N ASP A 332 -1.04 -5.90 -13.46
CA ASP A 332 -1.34 -7.10 -14.24
C ASP A 332 -0.34 -7.27 -15.39
N LEU A 333 0.02 -6.17 -16.07
CA LEU A 333 1.04 -6.16 -17.12
C LEU A 333 2.43 -6.57 -16.59
N ALA A 334 2.90 -5.91 -15.52
CA ALA A 334 4.24 -6.15 -14.97
C ALA A 334 4.41 -7.59 -14.48
N VAL A 335 3.48 -8.10 -13.68
CA VAL A 335 3.54 -9.48 -13.18
C VAL A 335 3.31 -10.48 -14.31
N GLY A 336 2.44 -10.16 -15.26
CA GLY A 336 2.19 -11.00 -16.42
C GLY A 336 3.45 -11.22 -17.27
N MET A 337 4.19 -10.15 -17.57
CA MET A 337 5.43 -10.24 -18.35
C MET A 337 6.47 -11.14 -17.66
N HIS A 338 6.74 -10.90 -16.38
CA HIS A 338 7.67 -11.74 -15.61
C HIS A 338 7.22 -13.20 -15.51
N LEU A 339 5.91 -13.45 -15.44
CA LEU A 339 5.39 -14.82 -15.40
C LEU A 339 5.64 -15.56 -16.72
N VAL A 340 5.51 -14.87 -17.86
CA VAL A 340 5.83 -15.44 -19.18
C VAL A 340 7.33 -15.74 -19.31
N GLU A 341 8.18 -14.83 -18.87
CA GLU A 341 9.65 -15.04 -18.86
C GLU A 341 10.02 -16.27 -18.02
N LEU A 342 9.52 -16.33 -16.78
CA LEU A 342 9.75 -17.46 -15.88
C LEU A 342 9.21 -18.78 -16.44
N ALA A 343 8.06 -18.75 -17.10
CA ALA A 343 7.48 -19.92 -17.73
C ALA A 343 8.37 -20.44 -18.88
N LYS A 344 8.93 -19.56 -19.71
CA LYS A 344 9.89 -19.91 -20.76
C LYS A 344 11.15 -20.52 -20.18
N GLU A 345 11.75 -19.90 -19.17
CA GLU A 345 12.95 -20.41 -18.50
C GLU A 345 12.76 -21.80 -17.89
N LYS A 346 11.56 -22.08 -17.37
CA LYS A 346 11.22 -23.37 -16.77
C LYS A 346 10.67 -24.39 -17.78
N GLY A 347 10.51 -24.03 -19.06
CA GLY A 347 9.86 -24.87 -20.06
C GLY A 347 8.41 -25.23 -19.72
N ILE A 348 7.69 -24.32 -19.05
CA ILE A 348 6.30 -24.50 -18.63
C ILE A 348 5.38 -23.72 -19.58
N GLY A 349 4.28 -24.34 -19.98
CA GLY A 349 3.26 -23.74 -20.85
C GLY A 349 3.19 -24.41 -22.21
N THR A 350 2.46 -23.79 -23.13
CA THR A 350 2.27 -24.30 -24.49
C THR A 350 2.63 -23.19 -25.47
N GLN A 351 3.57 -23.47 -26.36
CA GLN A 351 3.86 -22.61 -27.50
C GLN A 351 2.74 -22.78 -28.52
N VAL A 352 2.16 -21.68 -28.97
CA VAL A 352 1.12 -21.66 -30.00
C VAL A 352 1.72 -21.03 -31.24
N ASP A 353 1.93 -21.84 -32.28
CA ASP A 353 2.55 -21.35 -33.52
C ASP A 353 1.63 -20.37 -34.26
N GLY A 354 2.23 -19.36 -34.89
CA GLY A 354 1.51 -18.36 -35.69
C GLY A 354 0.78 -17.30 -34.88
N PHE A 355 1.02 -17.23 -33.57
CA PHE A 355 0.61 -16.15 -32.68
C PHE A 355 1.84 -15.48 -32.07
#